data_AF-A0A960B2N0-F1
#
_entry.id   AF-A0A960B2N0-F1
#
_cell.length_a   1.000
_cell.length_b   1.000
_cell.length_c   1.000
_cell.angle_alpha   90.00
_cell.angle_beta   90.00
_cell.angle_gamma   90.00
#
_symmetry.space_group_name_H-M   'P 1'
#
loop_
_entity.id
_entity.type
_entity.pdbx_description
1 polymer ?
#
loop_
_entity_poly.entity_id
_entity_poly.type
_entity_poly.pdbx_seq_one_letter_code
_entity_poly.pdbx_strand_id
1 'polypeptide(L)'
;MSAALQRAQQVADELVAHAQAEAKETLDRVHELEREATRLHQEALAAHQAAERDNRDAEDHLARAKEQGQALIRDAGEQAAVLMHTAGQEREKLLAEARAAAGVERMAADQERHEAERYAEQIVASARAQADQIIAETDALKSARAAELEDHERSRRAEAERAAQVLLAEAQSEVNRLRSEAEAAATAALAAATTEAAQLRSAAEVHHTRVVRQADEHLAHARAEADRQLTAAAEQTEWTNATVASLLAATHAEIERVRATAHRDLAQALGARRRELQATISRSADRLRQRADEARQRAVELEEAGHKALAAAEQEGDLVRERARADAAVLREEAERHLAGTHETAAVRIAEAEAGAQALRQQVAAEVTRAQLDAQQIIGAAHQQADELRIEAARQREQTAREAEDLVAAARVELEGLQRRRDAIVEELGGLSGVISALAVPEPEHPLVSRSSTPPTPEDAP
;
A
#
# COMPACT_ATOMS: atom_id res chain seq x y z
N MET A 1 69.21 65.94 -110.69
CA MET A 1 68.61 64.63 -110.30
C MET A 1 68.95 64.21 -108.88
N SER A 2 70.21 64.29 -108.38
CA SER A 2 70.57 63.78 -107.04
C SER A 2 69.61 64.17 -105.90
N ALA A 3 69.32 65.46 -105.72
CA ALA A 3 68.50 65.97 -104.61
C ALA A 3 67.01 65.54 -104.60
N ALA A 4 66.51 64.86 -105.64
CA ALA A 4 65.18 64.24 -105.65
C ALA A 4 65.24 62.78 -105.18
N LEU A 5 66.23 62.02 -105.67
CA LEU A 5 66.52 60.66 -105.21
C LEU A 5 66.89 60.65 -103.71
N GLN A 6 67.76 61.57 -103.29
CA GLN A 6 68.19 61.67 -101.89
C GLN A 6 67.04 62.05 -100.94
N ARG A 7 66.08 62.86 -101.40
CA ARG A 7 64.89 63.21 -100.61
C ARG A 7 63.84 62.09 -100.58
N ALA A 8 63.71 61.34 -101.68
CA ALA A 8 62.86 60.14 -101.73
C ALA A 8 63.44 58.99 -100.88
N GLN A 9 64.77 58.88 -100.81
CA GLN A 9 65.49 57.98 -99.90
C GLN A 9 65.19 58.39 -98.45
N GLN A 10 65.40 59.67 -98.11
CA GLN A 10 65.15 60.20 -96.77
C GLN A 10 63.70 59.99 -96.29
N VAL A 11 62.70 60.25 -97.15
CA VAL A 11 61.28 59.97 -96.83
C VAL A 11 60.98 58.46 -96.72
N ALA A 12 61.68 57.61 -97.47
CA ALA A 12 61.54 56.16 -97.32
C ALA A 12 62.17 55.65 -96.02
N ASP A 13 63.33 56.19 -95.64
CA ASP A 13 64.02 55.88 -94.39
C ASP A 13 63.22 56.41 -93.16
N GLU A 14 62.60 57.59 -93.27
CA GLU A 14 61.65 58.15 -92.30
C GLU A 14 60.38 57.29 -92.16
N LEU A 15 59.77 56.84 -93.26
CA LEU A 15 58.62 55.93 -93.23
C LEU A 15 58.97 54.56 -92.63
N VAL A 16 60.15 54.01 -92.94
CA VAL A 16 60.64 52.76 -92.34
C VAL A 16 60.88 52.94 -90.85
N ALA A 17 61.46 54.06 -90.41
CA ALA A 17 61.64 54.36 -89.00
C ALA A 17 60.29 54.54 -88.26
N HIS A 18 59.30 55.18 -88.90
CA HIS A 18 57.97 55.39 -88.31
C HIS A 18 57.23 54.06 -88.15
N ALA A 19 57.16 53.23 -89.20
CA ALA A 19 56.54 51.91 -89.15
C ALA A 19 57.28 50.95 -88.18
N GLN A 20 58.59 51.08 -88.01
CA GLN A 20 59.34 50.34 -86.99
C GLN A 20 59.02 50.80 -85.56
N ALA A 21 58.77 52.10 -85.34
CA ALA A 21 58.33 52.61 -84.05
C ALA A 21 56.89 52.16 -83.71
N GLU A 22 55.98 52.24 -84.68
CA GLU A 22 54.56 51.90 -84.53
C GLU A 22 54.33 50.38 -84.38
N ALA A 23 55.09 49.55 -85.13
CA ALA A 23 55.12 48.11 -84.92
C ALA A 23 55.74 47.72 -83.56
N LYS A 24 56.70 48.51 -83.05
CA LYS A 24 57.25 48.31 -81.70
C LYS A 24 56.23 48.69 -80.62
N GLU A 25 55.54 49.82 -80.76
CA GLU A 25 54.47 50.24 -79.85
C GLU A 25 53.34 49.20 -79.80
N THR A 26 52.93 48.69 -80.97
CA THR A 26 52.00 47.56 -81.10
C THR A 26 52.48 46.31 -80.36
N LEU A 27 53.76 45.95 -80.48
CA LEU A 27 54.34 44.81 -79.75
C LEU A 27 54.40 45.05 -78.24
N ASP A 28 54.90 46.20 -77.80
CA ASP A 28 54.98 46.58 -76.38
C ASP A 28 53.57 46.54 -75.74
N ARG A 29 52.53 46.92 -76.50
CA ARG A 29 51.11 46.87 -76.13
C ARG A 29 50.56 45.44 -76.06
N VAL A 30 50.81 44.59 -77.05
CA VAL A 30 50.43 43.16 -76.98
C VAL A 30 51.09 42.47 -75.79
N HIS A 31 52.39 42.72 -75.56
CA HIS A 31 53.08 42.20 -74.38
C HIS A 31 52.52 42.76 -73.06
N GLU A 32 51.95 43.97 -73.03
CA GLU A 32 51.24 44.52 -71.86
C GLU A 32 49.93 43.76 -71.60
N LEU A 33 49.13 43.51 -72.65
CA LEU A 33 47.89 42.73 -72.58
C LEU A 33 48.14 41.27 -72.15
N GLU A 34 49.18 40.61 -72.67
CA GLU A 34 49.58 39.25 -72.24
C GLU A 34 49.94 39.20 -70.75
N ARG A 35 50.66 40.20 -70.25
CA ARG A 35 51.01 40.33 -68.82
C ARG A 35 49.76 40.54 -67.97
N GLU A 36 48.82 41.37 -68.41
CA GLU A 36 47.57 41.59 -67.69
C GLU A 36 46.62 40.37 -67.71
N ALA A 37 46.49 39.68 -68.84
CA ALA A 37 45.71 38.44 -68.95
C ALA A 37 46.30 37.35 -68.04
N THR A 38 47.63 37.21 -68.01
CA THR A 38 48.33 36.29 -67.11
C THR A 38 48.08 36.64 -65.64
N ARG A 39 48.14 37.93 -65.29
CA ARG A 39 47.82 38.43 -63.94
C ARG A 39 46.39 38.10 -63.54
N LEU A 40 45.39 38.40 -64.39
CA LEU A 40 43.98 38.14 -64.11
C LEU A 40 43.66 36.65 -64.01
N HIS A 41 44.33 35.81 -64.79
CA HIS A 41 44.23 34.36 -64.63
C HIS A 41 44.78 33.89 -63.27
N GLN A 42 45.89 34.45 -62.80
CA GLN A 42 46.43 34.16 -61.47
C GLN A 42 45.53 34.69 -60.35
N GLU A 43 44.95 35.90 -60.49
CA GLU A 43 43.98 36.46 -59.55
C GLU A 43 42.72 35.59 -59.44
N ALA A 44 42.18 35.11 -60.58
CA ALA A 44 41.04 34.20 -60.61
C ALA A 44 41.36 32.81 -60.01
N LEU A 45 42.55 32.26 -60.29
CA LEU A 45 43.00 30.99 -59.70
C LEU A 45 43.16 31.10 -58.18
N ALA A 46 43.70 32.23 -57.69
CA ALA A 46 43.84 32.51 -56.27
C ALA A 46 42.48 32.69 -55.57
N ALA A 47 41.52 33.36 -56.22
CA ALA A 47 40.15 33.49 -55.73
C ALA A 47 39.44 32.13 -55.66
N HIS A 48 39.62 31.25 -56.65
CA HIS A 48 39.09 29.89 -56.61
C HIS A 48 39.71 29.06 -55.48
N GLN A 49 41.03 29.13 -55.30
CA GLN A 49 41.72 28.50 -54.17
C GLN A 49 41.34 29.10 -52.81
N ALA A 50 40.84 30.32 -52.73
CA ALA A 50 40.27 30.90 -51.51
C ALA A 50 38.89 30.28 -51.23
N ALA A 51 37.97 30.36 -52.19
CA ALA A 51 36.63 29.75 -52.08
C ALA A 51 36.66 28.24 -51.76
N GLU A 52 37.62 27.49 -52.31
CA GLU A 52 37.85 26.08 -51.94
C GLU A 52 38.26 25.88 -50.46
N ARG A 53 39.03 26.81 -49.88
CA ARG A 53 39.42 26.77 -48.46
C ARG A 53 38.26 27.18 -47.58
N ASP A 54 37.59 28.29 -47.91
CA ASP A 54 36.44 28.79 -47.16
C ASP A 54 35.31 27.72 -47.10
N ASN A 55 35.09 26.98 -48.19
CA ASN A 55 34.15 25.86 -48.22
C ASN A 55 34.58 24.68 -47.33
N ARG A 56 35.87 24.29 -47.30
CA ARG A 56 36.37 23.23 -46.42
C ARG A 56 36.28 23.64 -44.95
N ASP A 57 36.65 24.88 -44.63
CA ASP A 57 36.56 25.43 -43.28
C ASP A 57 35.09 25.49 -42.80
N ALA A 58 34.15 25.79 -43.71
CA ALA A 58 32.71 25.71 -43.46
C ALA A 58 32.24 24.26 -43.22
N GLU A 59 32.64 23.30 -44.07
CA GLU A 59 32.32 21.88 -43.90
C GLU A 59 32.85 21.33 -42.57
N ASP A 60 34.10 21.63 -42.22
CA ASP A 60 34.73 21.27 -40.95
C ASP A 60 34.05 21.95 -39.75
N HIS A 61 33.58 23.19 -39.90
CA HIS A 61 32.80 23.87 -38.87
C HIS A 61 31.44 23.21 -38.65
N LEU A 62 30.73 22.84 -39.72
CA LEU A 62 29.47 22.11 -39.63
C LEU A 62 29.65 20.68 -39.11
N ALA A 63 30.77 20.02 -39.41
CA ALA A 63 31.12 18.71 -38.85
C ALA A 63 31.34 18.80 -37.33
N ARG A 64 32.15 19.77 -36.88
CA ARG A 64 32.38 20.05 -35.45
C ARG A 64 31.09 20.42 -34.72
N ALA A 65 30.24 21.25 -35.31
CA ALA A 65 28.94 21.62 -34.73
C ALA A 65 27.99 20.40 -34.56
N LYS A 66 27.97 19.48 -35.54
CA LYS A 66 27.21 18.22 -35.44
C LYS A 66 27.79 17.32 -34.34
N GLU A 67 29.10 17.18 -34.24
CA GLU A 67 29.76 16.38 -33.19
C GLU A 67 29.51 16.97 -31.79
N GLN A 68 29.64 18.30 -31.64
CA GLN A 68 29.31 19.01 -30.40
C GLN A 68 27.84 18.84 -30.01
N GLY A 69 26.90 18.99 -30.94
CA GLY A 69 25.48 18.75 -30.67
C GLY A 69 25.19 17.30 -30.25
N GLN A 70 25.81 16.31 -30.91
CA GLN A 70 25.71 14.90 -30.50
C GLN A 70 26.35 14.63 -29.14
N ALA A 71 27.44 15.31 -28.80
CA ALA A 71 28.09 15.21 -27.49
C ALA A 71 27.21 15.80 -26.38
N LEU A 72 26.60 16.97 -26.60
CA LEU A 72 25.68 17.62 -25.65
C LEU A 72 24.42 16.76 -25.39
N ILE A 73 23.83 16.19 -26.44
CA ILE A 73 22.69 15.28 -26.31
C ILE A 73 23.09 13.99 -25.56
N ARG A 74 24.30 13.46 -25.81
CA ARG A 74 24.80 12.26 -25.14
C ARG A 74 25.10 12.51 -23.67
N ASP A 75 25.82 13.58 -23.33
CA ASP A 75 26.11 13.99 -21.95
C ASP A 75 24.81 14.23 -21.17
N ALA A 76 23.84 14.95 -21.75
CA ALA A 76 22.52 15.09 -21.13
C ALA A 76 21.78 13.75 -20.96
N GLY A 77 21.97 12.79 -21.88
CA GLY A 77 21.43 11.44 -21.79
C GLY A 77 22.11 10.57 -20.74
N GLU A 78 23.42 10.68 -20.56
CA GLU A 78 24.19 9.98 -19.53
C GLU A 78 23.90 10.56 -18.14
N GLN A 79 23.84 11.90 -18.02
CA GLN A 79 23.37 12.59 -16.81
C GLN A 79 21.93 12.22 -16.47
N ALA A 80 21.03 12.17 -17.47
CA ALA A 80 19.64 11.72 -17.29
C ALA A 80 19.58 10.27 -16.77
N ALA A 81 20.33 9.35 -17.39
CA ALA A 81 20.36 7.95 -16.98
C ALA A 81 20.90 7.77 -15.55
N VAL A 82 21.97 8.49 -15.17
CA VAL A 82 22.51 8.48 -13.80
C VAL A 82 21.50 9.04 -12.81
N LEU A 83 20.90 10.20 -13.09
CA LEU A 83 19.89 10.81 -12.20
C LEU A 83 18.65 9.93 -12.04
N MET A 84 18.13 9.32 -13.13
CA MET A 84 17.00 8.39 -13.06
C MET A 84 17.37 7.09 -12.34
N HIS A 85 18.61 6.60 -12.47
CA HIS A 85 19.07 5.42 -11.74
C HIS A 85 19.20 5.69 -10.24
N THR A 86 19.88 6.77 -9.85
CA THR A 86 20.02 7.17 -8.44
C THR A 86 18.68 7.53 -7.82
N ALA A 87 17.79 8.24 -8.53
CA ALA A 87 16.44 8.49 -8.04
C ALA A 87 15.58 7.21 -7.98
N GLY A 88 15.78 6.26 -8.88
CA GLY A 88 15.15 4.93 -8.82
C GLY A 88 15.59 4.14 -7.59
N GLN A 89 16.90 4.12 -7.29
CA GLN A 89 17.48 3.53 -6.10
C GLN A 89 17.00 4.21 -4.81
N GLU A 90 17.05 5.55 -4.75
CA GLU A 90 16.62 6.29 -3.56
C GLU A 90 15.12 6.17 -3.35
N ARG A 91 14.31 6.13 -4.41
CA ARG A 91 12.88 5.80 -4.35
C ARG A 91 12.67 4.38 -3.81
N GLU A 92 13.43 3.39 -4.26
CA GLU A 92 13.30 2.00 -3.79
C GLU A 92 13.74 1.84 -2.33
N LYS A 93 14.80 2.55 -1.93
CA LYS A 93 15.25 2.68 -0.54
C LYS A 93 14.18 3.37 0.33
N LEU A 94 13.66 4.53 -0.07
CA LEU A 94 12.59 5.23 0.64
C LEU A 94 11.30 4.40 0.72
N LEU A 95 10.96 3.64 -0.32
CA LEU A 95 9.82 2.71 -0.28
C LEU A 95 10.09 1.49 0.62
N ALA A 96 11.32 1.01 0.73
CA ALA A 96 11.70 -0.06 1.65
C ALA A 96 11.70 0.44 3.11
N GLU A 97 12.28 1.62 3.37
CA GLU A 97 12.26 2.32 4.66
C GLU A 97 10.82 2.63 5.10
N ALA A 98 9.99 3.16 4.20
CA ALA A 98 8.57 3.39 4.45
C ALA A 98 7.79 2.11 4.78
N ARG A 99 8.02 1.02 4.03
CA ARG A 99 7.39 -0.29 4.30
C ARG A 99 7.89 -0.90 5.61
N ALA A 100 9.16 -0.70 5.97
CA ALA A 100 9.71 -1.15 7.24
C ALA A 100 9.12 -0.37 8.41
N ALA A 101 9.05 0.97 8.32
CA ALA A 101 8.43 1.82 9.34
C ALA A 101 6.92 1.52 9.50
N ALA A 102 6.19 1.37 8.38
CA ALA A 102 4.80 0.94 8.39
C ALA A 102 4.61 -0.47 8.97
N GLY A 103 5.56 -1.38 8.72
CA GLY A 103 5.59 -2.71 9.32
C GLY A 103 5.78 -2.66 10.84
N VAL A 104 6.71 -1.82 11.32
CA VAL A 104 6.97 -1.61 12.75
C VAL A 104 5.76 -0.98 13.45
N GLU A 105 5.17 0.07 12.90
CA GLU A 105 3.99 0.72 13.52
C GLU A 105 2.77 -0.21 13.52
N ARG A 106 2.55 -1.00 12.46
CA ARG A 106 1.51 -2.04 12.45
C ARG A 106 1.79 -3.14 13.47
N MET A 107 3.03 -3.63 13.58
CA MET A 107 3.40 -4.61 14.60
C MET A 107 3.24 -4.07 16.02
N ALA A 108 3.53 -2.79 16.24
CA ALA A 108 3.29 -2.12 17.53
C ALA A 108 1.79 -1.99 17.83
N ALA A 109 0.96 -1.63 16.85
CA ALA A 109 -0.50 -1.56 17.00
C ALA A 109 -1.13 -2.95 17.21
N ASP A 110 -0.68 -3.97 16.47
CA ASP A 110 -1.07 -5.37 16.68
C ASP A 110 -0.62 -5.85 18.07
N GLN A 111 0.59 -5.52 18.53
CA GLN A 111 1.04 -5.87 19.88
C GLN A 111 0.20 -5.14 20.95
N GLU A 112 -0.08 -3.84 20.79
CA GLU A 112 -0.99 -3.10 21.66
C GLU A 112 -2.38 -3.76 21.74
N ARG A 113 -2.89 -4.31 20.62
CA ARG A 113 -4.17 -5.02 20.59
C ARG A 113 -4.09 -6.40 21.26
N HIS A 114 -3.04 -7.19 21.04
CA HIS A 114 -2.88 -8.46 21.76
C HIS A 114 -2.65 -8.26 23.27
N GLU A 115 -1.97 -7.17 23.67
CA GLU A 115 -1.84 -6.78 25.08
C GLU A 115 -3.17 -6.29 25.66
N ALA A 116 -4.01 -5.62 24.86
CA ALA A 116 -5.40 -5.27 25.22
C ALA A 116 -6.26 -6.50 25.46
N GLU A 117 -6.29 -7.42 24.49
CA GLU A 117 -7.03 -8.68 24.50
C GLU A 117 -6.65 -9.48 25.76
N ARG A 118 -5.34 -9.70 25.99
CA ARG A 118 -4.82 -10.36 27.19
C ARG A 118 -5.20 -9.67 28.50
N TYR A 119 -5.19 -8.34 28.55
CA TYR A 119 -5.56 -7.60 29.76
C TYR A 119 -7.06 -7.71 30.05
N ALA A 120 -7.90 -7.63 29.01
CA ALA A 120 -9.33 -7.85 29.14
C ALA A 120 -9.67 -9.30 29.53
N GLU A 121 -9.00 -10.30 28.93
CA GLU A 121 -9.09 -11.71 29.32
C GLU A 121 -8.72 -11.90 30.80
N GLN A 122 -7.67 -11.24 31.29
CA GLN A 122 -7.27 -11.28 32.70
C GLN A 122 -8.31 -10.66 33.64
N ILE A 123 -8.93 -9.54 33.27
CA ILE A 123 -10.02 -8.95 34.07
C ILE A 123 -11.23 -9.89 34.08
N VAL A 124 -11.66 -10.41 32.93
CA VAL A 124 -12.82 -11.32 32.83
C VAL A 124 -12.56 -12.63 33.57
N ALA A 125 -11.35 -13.20 33.48
CA ALA A 125 -10.96 -14.39 34.24
C ALA A 125 -10.91 -14.13 35.76
N SER A 126 -10.39 -12.97 36.18
CA SER A 126 -10.37 -12.55 37.58
C SER A 126 -11.78 -12.33 38.15
N ALA A 127 -12.66 -11.66 37.39
CA ALA A 127 -14.06 -11.45 37.75
C ALA A 127 -14.83 -12.78 37.86
N ARG A 128 -14.61 -13.72 36.93
CA ARG A 128 -15.17 -15.08 37.01
C ARG A 128 -14.65 -15.84 38.23
N ALA A 129 -13.35 -15.86 38.47
CA ALA A 129 -12.76 -16.52 39.63
C ALA A 129 -13.28 -15.95 40.97
N GLN A 130 -13.51 -14.64 41.05
CA GLN A 130 -14.16 -14.01 42.21
C GLN A 130 -15.63 -14.44 42.36
N ALA A 131 -16.39 -14.53 41.27
CA ALA A 131 -17.77 -15.03 41.29
C ALA A 131 -17.84 -16.51 41.69
N ASP A 132 -16.97 -17.36 41.12
CA ASP A 132 -16.86 -18.79 41.45
C ASP A 132 -16.49 -18.99 42.94
N GLN A 133 -15.57 -18.18 43.47
CA GLN A 133 -15.23 -18.17 44.90
C GLN A 133 -16.44 -17.78 45.76
N ILE A 134 -17.15 -16.71 45.41
CA ILE A 134 -18.36 -16.25 46.12
C ILE A 134 -19.44 -17.34 46.14
N ILE A 135 -19.64 -18.05 45.03
CA ILE A 135 -20.60 -19.15 44.92
C ILE A 135 -20.16 -20.31 45.84
N ALA A 136 -18.89 -20.71 45.78
CA ALA A 136 -18.35 -21.79 46.61
C ALA A 136 -18.42 -21.48 48.12
N GLU A 137 -18.07 -20.27 48.55
CA GLU A 137 -18.21 -19.82 49.94
C GLU A 137 -19.68 -19.82 50.39
N THR A 138 -20.59 -19.38 49.50
CA THR A 138 -22.03 -19.35 49.77
C THR A 138 -22.61 -20.76 49.91
N ASP A 139 -22.21 -21.71 49.07
CA ASP A 139 -22.69 -23.10 49.13
C ASP A 139 -22.04 -23.90 50.26
N ALA A 140 -20.79 -23.61 50.62
CA ALA A 140 -20.17 -24.13 51.85
C ALA A 140 -20.93 -23.66 53.10
N LEU A 141 -21.29 -22.36 53.17
CA LEU A 141 -22.08 -21.80 54.27
C LEU A 141 -23.48 -22.42 54.37
N LYS A 142 -24.19 -22.58 53.24
CA LYS A 142 -25.48 -23.31 53.20
C LYS A 142 -25.33 -24.74 53.73
N SER A 143 -24.29 -25.45 53.30
CA SER A 143 -24.05 -26.85 53.67
C SER A 143 -23.73 -27.00 55.16
N ALA A 144 -22.88 -26.13 55.70
CA ALA A 144 -22.58 -26.09 57.13
C ALA A 144 -23.82 -25.80 57.99
N ARG A 145 -24.63 -24.81 57.59
CA ARG A 145 -25.86 -24.45 58.32
C ARG A 145 -26.95 -25.53 58.22
N ALA A 146 -27.03 -26.25 57.10
CA ALA A 146 -27.93 -27.39 56.94
C ALA A 146 -27.55 -28.54 57.87
N ALA A 147 -26.26 -28.88 57.97
CA ALA A 147 -25.77 -29.89 58.91
C ALA A 147 -26.03 -29.50 60.37
N GLU A 148 -25.77 -28.23 60.74
CA GLU A 148 -26.06 -27.71 62.08
C GLU A 148 -27.55 -27.81 62.45
N LEU A 149 -28.46 -27.52 61.51
CA LEU A 149 -29.90 -27.67 61.72
C LEU A 149 -30.32 -29.15 61.86
N GLU A 150 -29.69 -30.05 61.11
CA GLU A 150 -29.93 -31.50 61.23
C GLU A 150 -29.44 -32.04 62.57
N ASP A 151 -28.28 -31.58 63.05
CA ASP A 151 -27.74 -31.92 64.38
C ASP A 151 -28.66 -31.43 65.51
N HIS A 152 -29.20 -30.21 65.40
CA HIS A 152 -30.20 -29.70 66.35
C HIS A 152 -31.50 -30.51 66.31
N GLU A 153 -32.04 -30.84 65.13
CA GLU A 153 -33.25 -31.65 65.02
C GLU A 153 -33.06 -33.09 65.51
N ARG A 154 -31.89 -33.70 65.25
CA ARG A 154 -31.54 -35.02 65.84
C ARG A 154 -31.44 -34.94 67.36
N SER A 155 -30.88 -33.87 67.91
CA SER A 155 -30.78 -33.65 69.36
C SER A 155 -32.16 -33.48 70.01
N ARG A 156 -33.02 -32.62 69.46
CA ARG A 156 -34.40 -32.39 69.93
C ARG A 156 -35.26 -33.65 69.88
N ARG A 157 -35.07 -34.52 68.88
CA ARG A 157 -35.74 -35.83 68.82
C ARG A 157 -35.26 -36.75 69.92
N ALA A 158 -33.95 -36.86 70.14
CA ALA A 158 -33.39 -37.65 71.24
C ALA A 158 -33.77 -37.11 72.63
N GLU A 159 -34.09 -35.81 72.76
CA GLU A 159 -34.67 -35.22 73.97
C GLU A 159 -36.14 -35.57 74.14
N ALA A 160 -36.95 -35.38 73.09
CA ALA A 160 -38.37 -35.72 73.10
C ALA A 160 -38.62 -37.23 73.32
N GLU A 161 -37.78 -38.11 72.76
CA GLU A 161 -37.81 -39.55 73.00
C GLU A 161 -37.47 -39.90 74.46
N ARG A 162 -36.47 -39.23 75.06
CA ARG A 162 -36.15 -39.40 76.49
C ARG A 162 -37.29 -38.93 77.39
N ALA A 163 -37.87 -37.76 77.11
CA ALA A 163 -39.02 -37.24 77.85
C ALA A 163 -40.25 -38.15 77.72
N ALA A 164 -40.52 -38.68 76.53
CA ALA A 164 -41.59 -39.65 76.30
C ALA A 164 -41.35 -40.98 77.04
N GLN A 165 -40.10 -41.45 77.12
CA GLN A 165 -39.74 -42.64 77.90
C GLN A 165 -39.92 -42.43 79.41
N VAL A 166 -39.59 -41.24 79.93
CA VAL A 166 -39.84 -40.87 81.34
C VAL A 166 -41.35 -40.83 81.61
N LEU A 167 -42.12 -40.08 80.83
CA LEU A 167 -43.58 -39.99 80.98
C LEU A 167 -44.27 -41.36 80.86
N LEU A 168 -43.79 -42.25 79.98
CA LEU A 168 -44.29 -43.61 79.86
C LEU A 168 -43.94 -44.46 81.09
N ALA A 169 -42.72 -44.33 81.63
CA ALA A 169 -42.32 -45.02 82.87
C ALA A 169 -43.11 -44.51 84.10
N GLU A 170 -43.37 -43.20 84.20
CA GLU A 170 -44.22 -42.60 85.22
C GLU A 170 -45.66 -43.08 85.09
N ALA A 171 -46.25 -43.05 83.89
CA ALA A 171 -47.58 -43.57 83.63
C ALA A 171 -47.68 -45.08 83.92
N GLN A 172 -46.65 -45.87 83.60
CA GLN A 172 -46.58 -47.30 83.94
C GLN A 172 -46.52 -47.50 85.47
N SER A 173 -45.77 -46.66 86.19
CA SER A 173 -45.68 -46.67 87.65
C SER A 173 -47.03 -46.31 88.29
N GLU A 174 -47.69 -45.26 87.81
CA GLU A 174 -49.00 -44.80 88.28
C GLU A 174 -50.10 -45.82 87.98
N VAL A 175 -50.10 -46.43 86.78
CA VAL A 175 -51.00 -47.55 86.45
C VAL A 175 -50.75 -48.74 87.39
N ASN A 176 -49.50 -49.07 87.71
CA ASN A 176 -49.20 -50.13 88.67
C ASN A 176 -49.64 -49.76 90.11
N ARG A 177 -49.50 -48.50 90.53
CA ARG A 177 -50.00 -47.99 91.82
C ARG A 177 -51.52 -48.11 91.89
N LEU A 178 -52.23 -47.56 90.90
CA LEU A 178 -53.69 -47.62 90.80
C LEU A 178 -54.19 -49.06 90.68
N ARG A 179 -53.47 -49.97 90.00
CA ARG A 179 -53.81 -51.40 89.94
C ARG A 179 -53.62 -52.08 91.29
N SER A 180 -52.55 -51.78 92.02
CA SER A 180 -52.30 -52.30 93.38
C SER A 180 -53.35 -51.78 94.37
N GLU A 181 -53.73 -50.49 94.28
CA GLU A 181 -54.81 -49.90 95.08
C GLU A 181 -56.18 -50.47 94.72
N ALA A 182 -56.45 -50.74 93.44
CA ALA A 182 -57.66 -51.43 93.00
C ALA A 182 -57.68 -52.91 93.41
N GLU A 183 -56.55 -53.62 93.39
CA GLU A 183 -56.41 -54.99 93.90
C GLU A 183 -56.63 -55.03 95.43
N ALA A 184 -56.07 -54.08 96.17
CA ALA A 184 -56.27 -53.93 97.61
C ALA A 184 -57.72 -53.55 97.96
N ALA A 185 -58.31 -52.60 97.23
CA ALA A 185 -59.70 -52.20 97.39
C ALA A 185 -60.67 -53.32 96.98
N ALA A 186 -60.38 -54.09 95.93
CA ALA A 186 -61.15 -55.26 95.54
C ALA A 186 -61.01 -56.39 96.57
N THR A 187 -59.83 -56.57 97.17
CA THR A 187 -59.62 -57.55 98.26
C THR A 187 -60.38 -57.13 99.52
N ALA A 188 -60.36 -55.84 99.88
CA ALA A 188 -61.13 -55.28 100.98
C ALA A 188 -62.64 -55.34 100.71
N ALA A 189 -63.08 -55.06 99.48
CA ALA A 189 -64.47 -55.20 99.05
C ALA A 189 -64.92 -56.67 98.99
N LEU A 190 -64.04 -57.61 98.65
CA LEU A 190 -64.33 -59.05 98.75
C LEU A 190 -64.37 -59.53 100.20
N ALA A 191 -63.53 -58.99 101.11
CA ALA A 191 -63.63 -59.26 102.54
C ALA A 191 -64.91 -58.68 103.15
N ALA A 192 -65.27 -57.45 102.78
CA ALA A 192 -66.53 -56.82 103.15
C ALA A 192 -67.73 -57.58 102.57
N ALA A 193 -67.71 -57.92 101.27
CA ALA A 193 -68.79 -58.64 100.60
C ALA A 193 -68.84 -60.13 100.95
N THR A 194 -67.80 -60.76 101.49
CA THR A 194 -67.89 -62.11 102.08
C THR A 194 -68.43 -62.06 103.51
N THR A 195 -68.13 -61.00 104.27
CA THR A 195 -68.77 -60.69 105.55
C THR A 195 -70.26 -60.38 105.33
N GLU A 196 -70.59 -59.52 104.38
CA GLU A 196 -71.95 -59.19 103.97
C GLU A 196 -72.63 -60.39 103.33
N ALA A 197 -71.99 -61.21 102.48
CA ALA A 197 -72.58 -62.45 101.96
C ALA A 197 -72.67 -63.58 103.00
N ALA A 198 -72.08 -63.44 104.19
CA ALA A 198 -72.39 -64.28 105.34
C ALA A 198 -73.64 -63.76 106.06
N GLN A 199 -73.74 -62.44 106.27
CA GLN A 199 -74.95 -61.78 106.81
C GLN A 199 -76.17 -61.95 105.89
N LEU A 200 -75.98 -61.84 104.57
CA LEU A 200 -76.98 -62.01 103.53
C LEU A 200 -77.24 -63.48 103.21
N ARG A 201 -76.33 -64.44 103.43
CA ARG A 201 -76.77 -65.85 103.49
C ARG A 201 -77.65 -66.05 104.70
N SER A 202 -77.24 -65.56 105.88
CA SER A 202 -78.08 -65.48 107.08
C SER A 202 -79.38 -64.66 106.94
N ALA A 203 -79.63 -63.99 105.80
CA ALA A 203 -80.86 -63.26 105.48
C ALA A 203 -81.50 -63.62 104.11
N ALA A 204 -80.90 -64.53 103.32
CA ALA A 204 -81.39 -65.00 102.01
C ALA A 204 -81.55 -66.52 101.95
N GLU A 205 -80.96 -67.24 102.90
CA GLU A 205 -81.48 -68.51 103.45
C GLU A 205 -82.84 -68.26 104.15
N VAL A 206 -83.15 -66.99 104.41
CA VAL A 206 -84.49 -66.45 104.74
C VAL A 206 -85.27 -65.99 103.45
N HIS A 207 -84.76 -66.13 102.19
CA HIS A 207 -85.30 -65.39 100.99
C HIS A 207 -85.15 -65.88 99.47
N HIS A 208 -83.97 -66.19 98.86
CA HIS A 208 -83.59 -66.79 97.47
C HIS A 208 -84.13 -66.33 95.96
N THR A 209 -83.31 -65.86 94.86
CA THR A 209 -83.40 -65.88 93.21
C THR A 209 -82.72 -64.80 92.10
N ARG A 210 -82.33 -65.02 90.72
CA ARG A 210 -81.93 -64.02 89.48
C ARG A 210 -81.65 -64.46 87.86
N VAL A 211 -81.25 -63.62 86.75
CA VAL A 211 -81.12 -63.83 85.14
C VAL A 211 -80.16 -62.98 84.04
N VAL A 212 -80.12 -63.09 82.59
CA VAL A 212 -79.08 -62.58 81.45
C VAL A 212 -79.40 -62.20 79.81
N ARG A 213 -78.47 -61.88 78.75
CA ARG A 213 -78.61 -61.31 77.23
C ARG A 213 -77.56 -61.49 75.92
N GLN A 214 -77.60 -60.81 74.64
CA GLN A 214 -76.91 -61.07 73.19
C GLN A 214 -76.44 -59.93 72.05
N ALA A 215 -76.07 -60.13 70.67
CA ALA A 215 -75.58 -59.14 69.47
C ALA A 215 -75.16 -59.57 67.88
N ASP A 216 -74.58 -58.75 66.86
CA ASP A 216 -74.56 -58.81 65.23
C ASP A 216 -73.40 -58.18 64.17
N GLU A 217 -73.40 -58.14 62.72
CA GLU A 217 -72.26 -57.82 61.60
C GLU A 217 -72.45 -57.34 59.97
N HIS A 218 -71.42 -56.94 59.03
CA HIS A 218 -71.18 -57.01 57.43
C HIS A 218 -70.53 -55.87 56.34
N LEU A 219 -69.89 -56.11 55.06
CA LEU A 219 -69.25 -55.11 53.95
C LEU A 219 -68.74 -55.49 52.37
N ALA A 220 -68.31 -54.58 51.32
CA ALA A 220 -67.75 -54.83 49.82
C ALA A 220 -67.11 -53.68 48.73
N HIS A 221 -66.42 -53.90 47.49
CA HIS A 221 -65.87 -52.92 46.32
C HIS A 221 -65.21 -53.32 44.81
N ALA A 222 -64.83 -52.44 43.73
CA ALA A 222 -64.16 -52.70 42.29
C ALA A 222 -63.57 -51.55 41.20
N ARG A 223 -62.84 -51.76 39.97
CA ARG A 223 -62.36 -50.77 38.77
C ARG A 223 -61.63 -51.20 37.32
N ALA A 224 -61.26 -50.33 36.24
CA ALA A 224 -60.64 -50.62 34.78
C ALA A 224 -59.76 -49.57 33.79
N GLU A 225 -59.62 -49.65 32.36
CA GLU A 225 -59.21 -48.69 31.13
C GLU A 225 -57.82 -48.58 30.18
N ALA A 226 -57.74 -48.22 28.79
CA ALA A 226 -56.50 -47.95 27.80
C ALA A 226 -56.50 -47.44 26.19
N ASP A 227 -55.34 -47.05 25.46
CA ASP A 227 -54.72 -47.14 23.97
C ASP A 227 -54.75 -46.20 22.61
N ARG A 228 -53.87 -45.16 22.29
CA ARG A 228 -53.59 -44.56 20.88
C ARG A 228 -52.29 -43.70 20.57
N GLN A 229 -51.66 -43.93 19.40
CA GLN A 229 -50.78 -43.06 18.53
C GLN A 229 -49.38 -42.60 19.02
N LEU A 230 -48.35 -43.41 18.74
CA LEU A 230 -46.93 -43.02 18.70
C LEU A 230 -46.55 -42.43 17.33
N THR A 231 -46.03 -41.20 17.29
CA THR A 231 -45.31 -40.61 16.12
C THR A 231 -44.38 -39.52 16.67
N ALA A 232 -43.10 -39.82 16.94
CA ALA A 232 -42.00 -39.59 15.98
C ALA A 232 -41.99 -38.11 15.49
N ALA A 233 -41.19 -37.17 16.00
CA ALA A 233 -39.81 -37.22 16.49
C ALA A 233 -38.82 -37.78 15.43
N ALA A 234 -37.73 -37.09 15.09
CA ALA A 234 -37.36 -35.69 15.35
C ALA A 234 -36.26 -35.27 14.36
N GLU A 235 -36.31 -34.05 13.83
CA GLU A 235 -35.20 -33.44 13.07
C GLU A 235 -34.93 -32.03 13.60
N GLN A 236 -33.68 -31.77 13.97
CA GLN A 236 -33.25 -30.50 14.56
C GLN A 236 -32.85 -29.49 13.49
N THR A 237 -33.34 -28.26 13.70
CA THR A 237 -32.53 -27.04 13.80
C THR A 237 -31.35 -26.94 12.81
N GLU A 238 -31.51 -26.32 11.65
CA GLU A 238 -31.62 -24.85 11.49
C GLU A 238 -30.33 -24.10 11.91
N TRP A 239 -29.16 -24.61 11.48
CA TRP A 239 -27.88 -23.90 11.53
C TRP A 239 -27.79 -22.83 10.42
N THR A 240 -28.42 -21.68 10.65
CA THR A 240 -28.52 -20.58 9.67
C THR A 240 -27.69 -19.36 10.11
N ASN A 241 -26.37 -19.38 9.90
CA ASN A 241 -25.51 -18.20 10.19
C ASN A 241 -24.14 -18.17 9.47
N ALA A 242 -24.11 -18.35 8.14
CA ALA A 242 -22.85 -18.29 7.36
C ALA A 242 -23.01 -17.83 5.89
N THR A 243 -23.83 -16.80 5.60
CA THR A 243 -24.01 -16.34 4.20
C THR A 243 -24.38 -14.85 4.09
N VAL A 244 -23.38 -13.97 3.89
CA VAL A 244 -23.59 -12.58 3.39
C VAL A 244 -22.44 -12.11 2.50
N ALA A 245 -21.18 -12.20 2.96
CA ALA A 245 -20.04 -11.46 2.39
C ALA A 245 -19.40 -12.11 1.13
N SER A 246 -20.17 -12.36 0.07
CA SER A 246 -19.64 -12.83 -1.21
C SER A 246 -20.54 -12.46 -2.40
N LEU A 247 -20.13 -11.46 -3.21
CA LEU A 247 -20.43 -11.36 -4.66
C LEU A 247 -19.80 -10.11 -5.32
N LEU A 248 -19.65 -10.15 -6.67
CA LEU A 248 -19.30 -9.04 -7.61
C LEU A 248 -17.91 -8.40 -7.43
N ALA A 249 -16.88 -8.59 -8.27
CA ALA A 249 -16.69 -9.22 -9.59
C ALA A 249 -16.98 -8.40 -10.88
N ALA A 250 -16.03 -8.53 -11.83
CA ALA A 250 -16.03 -8.19 -13.27
C ALA A 250 -15.68 -6.75 -13.75
N THR A 251 -14.90 -6.71 -14.83
CA THR A 251 -14.32 -5.52 -15.50
C THR A 251 -14.66 -5.49 -17.00
N HIS A 252 -14.55 -4.32 -17.64
CA HIS A 252 -14.22 -4.24 -19.07
C HIS A 252 -13.44 -2.97 -19.43
N ALA A 253 -12.88 -2.93 -20.66
CA ALA A 253 -11.70 -2.13 -21.01
C ALA A 253 -11.79 -1.42 -22.38
N GLU A 254 -10.63 -1.10 -22.98
CA GLU A 254 -10.41 -0.57 -24.34
C GLU A 254 -10.78 0.93 -24.55
N ILE A 255 -10.23 1.73 -25.48
CA ILE A 255 -9.37 1.48 -26.66
C ILE A 255 -8.37 2.67 -26.86
N GLU A 256 -7.45 2.55 -27.84
CA GLU A 256 -6.72 3.59 -28.63
C GLU A 256 -5.24 3.87 -28.29
N ARG A 257 -4.29 3.99 -29.24
CA ARG A 257 -4.13 3.37 -30.59
C ARG A 257 -2.69 3.63 -31.12
N VAL A 258 -2.11 2.71 -31.91
CA VAL A 258 -0.78 2.91 -32.57
C VAL A 258 -0.80 2.44 -34.04
N ARG A 259 -0.11 3.16 -34.94
CA ARG A 259 0.04 3.00 -36.41
C ARG A 259 1.33 3.75 -36.86
N ALA A 260 2.08 3.47 -37.95
CA ALA A 260 2.15 2.38 -38.95
C ALA A 260 3.52 2.42 -39.72
N THR A 261 3.81 1.47 -40.65
CA THR A 261 5.17 1.11 -41.18
C THR A 261 5.10 0.45 -42.59
N ALA A 262 6.05 0.39 -43.55
CA ALA A 262 7.21 1.20 -44.05
C ALA A 262 7.81 0.54 -45.36
N HIS A 263 9.14 0.63 -45.63
CA HIS A 263 10.00 -0.11 -46.62
C HIS A 263 10.13 0.30 -48.14
N ARG A 264 11.41 0.40 -48.60
CA ARG A 264 12.08 -0.10 -49.87
C ARG A 264 12.11 0.68 -51.23
N ASP A 265 13.10 0.30 -52.08
CA ASP A 265 13.69 0.97 -53.29
C ASP A 265 13.66 0.14 -54.62
N LEU A 266 14.03 0.71 -55.82
CA LEU A 266 14.92 0.14 -56.91
C LEU A 266 14.96 0.80 -58.37
N ALA A 267 16.19 1.07 -58.90
CA ALA A 267 16.80 0.89 -60.28
C ALA A 267 16.42 1.61 -61.65
N GLN A 268 17.44 1.93 -62.54
CA GLN A 268 17.53 2.19 -64.06
C GLN A 268 18.46 3.41 -64.50
N ALA A 269 18.88 3.78 -65.76
CA ALA A 269 19.30 3.18 -67.10
C ALA A 269 19.91 4.26 -68.12
N LEU A 270 20.69 3.95 -69.21
CA LEU A 270 21.33 4.96 -70.18
C LEU A 270 22.02 4.43 -71.53
N GLY A 271 22.44 5.29 -72.55
CA GLY A 271 23.48 4.97 -73.62
C GLY A 271 23.66 5.72 -75.03
N ALA A 272 24.90 5.69 -75.65
CA ALA A 272 25.41 5.75 -77.11
C ALA A 272 25.72 7.05 -78.02
N ARG A 273 26.77 7.08 -78.94
CA ARG A 273 27.26 8.23 -79.87
C ARG A 273 28.46 8.04 -80.92
N ARG A 274 28.73 8.98 -81.94
CA ARG A 274 30.06 9.63 -82.45
C ARG A 274 30.35 9.86 -84.01
N ARG A 275 31.03 10.99 -84.52
CA ARG A 275 31.85 11.18 -85.83
C ARG A 275 32.42 12.62 -86.29
N GLU A 276 33.25 12.72 -87.39
CA GLU A 276 33.70 13.79 -88.43
C GLU A 276 34.64 15.08 -88.30
N LEU A 277 35.36 15.56 -89.40
CA LEU A 277 36.21 16.86 -89.56
C LEU A 277 36.90 17.23 -90.99
N GLN A 278 37.53 18.46 -91.17
CA GLN A 278 38.72 18.93 -92.06
C GLN A 278 38.62 19.79 -93.43
N ALA A 279 39.58 20.76 -93.76
CA ALA A 279 39.76 21.58 -95.06
C ALA A 279 41.13 22.43 -95.27
N THR A 280 41.52 23.03 -96.46
CA THR A 280 42.75 23.94 -96.77
C THR A 280 42.97 24.57 -98.26
N ILE A 281 43.85 25.59 -98.58
CA ILE A 281 44.34 26.02 -100.00
C ILE A 281 45.01 27.47 -100.30
N SER A 282 45.26 27.88 -101.61
CA SER A 282 45.63 29.20 -102.32
C SER A 282 47.11 29.78 -102.58
N ARG A 283 47.38 30.70 -103.61
CA ARG A 283 48.46 31.82 -103.83
C ARG A 283 48.96 32.21 -105.31
N SER A 284 49.86 33.25 -105.60
CA SER A 284 50.01 34.03 -106.94
C SER A 284 51.40 34.55 -107.60
N ALA A 285 51.54 35.82 -108.14
CA ALA A 285 51.96 36.28 -109.56
C ALA A 285 53.37 36.96 -109.99
N ASP A 286 53.45 38.17 -110.68
CA ASP A 286 54.58 38.90 -111.44
C ASP A 286 55.54 39.78 -110.59
N ARG A 287 55.30 39.84 -109.28
CA ARG A 287 56.27 39.49 -108.22
C ARG A 287 57.74 40.00 -108.31
N LEU A 288 58.06 41.16 -108.90
CA LEU A 288 59.18 42.00 -108.40
C LEU A 288 58.91 43.51 -108.31
N ARG A 289 58.51 44.18 -109.40
CA ARG A 289 57.99 45.56 -109.28
C ARG A 289 56.52 45.58 -108.88
N GLN A 290 55.73 44.63 -109.41
CA GLN A 290 54.46 44.24 -108.77
C GLN A 290 54.74 43.94 -107.29
N ARG A 291 55.77 43.17 -106.92
CA ARG A 291 56.16 42.91 -105.51
C ARG A 291 56.60 44.13 -104.68
N ALA A 292 56.85 45.29 -105.29
CA ALA A 292 57.33 46.51 -104.64
C ALA A 292 56.20 47.51 -104.41
N ASP A 293 55.33 47.69 -105.40
CA ASP A 293 54.06 48.39 -105.19
C ASP A 293 53.10 47.50 -104.38
N GLU A 294 53.07 46.19 -104.58
CA GLU A 294 52.52 45.23 -103.60
C GLU A 294 53.34 45.16 -102.31
N ALA A 295 54.59 45.64 -102.20
CA ALA A 295 55.23 45.72 -100.87
C ALA A 295 54.67 46.91 -100.10
N ARG A 296 54.34 48.02 -100.79
CA ARG A 296 53.62 49.16 -100.19
C ARG A 296 52.15 48.84 -99.95
N GLN A 297 51.48 48.22 -100.91
CA GLN A 297 50.11 47.75 -100.75
C GLN A 297 50.04 46.70 -99.64
N ARG A 298 50.93 45.69 -99.62
CA ARG A 298 51.00 44.74 -98.50
C ARG A 298 51.46 45.38 -97.20
N ALA A 299 52.27 46.45 -97.21
CA ALA A 299 52.63 47.16 -95.97
C ALA A 299 51.39 47.84 -95.40
N VAL A 300 50.67 48.63 -96.20
CA VAL A 300 49.41 49.28 -95.79
C VAL A 300 48.31 48.25 -95.47
N GLU A 301 48.24 47.12 -96.18
CA GLU A 301 47.35 46.00 -95.86
C GLU A 301 47.77 45.26 -94.58
N LEU A 302 49.07 45.15 -94.27
CA LEU A 302 49.62 44.59 -93.03
C LEU A 302 49.48 45.56 -91.85
N GLU A 303 49.50 46.86 -92.11
CA GLU A 303 49.34 47.95 -91.16
C GLU A 303 47.85 48.11 -90.81
N GLU A 304 46.95 48.11 -91.81
CA GLU A 304 45.51 47.96 -91.57
C GLU A 304 45.18 46.62 -90.90
N ALA A 305 45.73 45.50 -91.36
CA ALA A 305 45.48 44.20 -90.73
C ALA A 305 46.10 44.12 -89.32
N GLY A 306 47.23 44.79 -89.08
CA GLY A 306 47.89 44.92 -87.78
C GLY A 306 47.04 45.73 -86.82
N HIS A 307 46.58 46.92 -87.23
CA HIS A 307 45.66 47.73 -86.45
C HIS A 307 44.31 47.04 -86.22
N LYS A 308 43.76 46.31 -87.21
CA LYS A 308 42.54 45.50 -87.06
C LYS A 308 42.75 44.31 -86.13
N ALA A 309 43.92 43.67 -86.15
CA ALA A 309 44.29 42.58 -85.25
C ALA A 309 44.56 43.09 -83.82
N LEU A 310 45.21 44.24 -83.65
CA LEU A 310 45.41 44.89 -82.37
C LEU A 310 44.07 45.29 -81.75
N ALA A 311 43.20 45.98 -82.51
CA ALA A 311 41.88 46.37 -82.03
C ALA A 311 40.99 45.15 -81.70
N ALA A 312 41.10 44.06 -82.46
CA ALA A 312 40.43 42.79 -82.14
C ALA A 312 41.02 42.12 -80.88
N ALA A 313 42.34 42.15 -80.69
CA ALA A 313 43.01 41.60 -79.51
C ALA A 313 42.79 42.44 -78.24
N GLU A 314 42.71 43.77 -78.36
CA GLU A 314 42.25 44.66 -77.29
C GLU A 314 40.77 44.36 -76.96
N GLN A 315 39.88 44.28 -77.96
CA GLN A 315 38.47 43.95 -77.71
C GLN A 315 38.26 42.56 -77.10
N GLU A 316 38.98 41.53 -77.57
CA GLU A 316 38.92 40.18 -77.00
C GLU A 316 39.55 40.14 -75.60
N GLY A 317 40.65 40.87 -75.38
CA GLY A 317 41.25 41.10 -74.07
C GLY A 317 40.26 41.73 -73.09
N ASP A 318 39.65 42.86 -73.45
CA ASP A 318 38.59 43.54 -72.67
C ASP A 318 37.43 42.60 -72.31
N LEU A 319 36.94 41.81 -73.26
CA LEU A 319 35.89 40.82 -73.04
C LEU A 319 36.35 39.71 -72.07
N VAL A 320 37.58 39.22 -72.18
CA VAL A 320 38.17 38.25 -71.25
C VAL A 320 38.35 38.84 -69.85
N ARG A 321 38.78 40.11 -69.73
CA ARG A 321 38.93 40.79 -68.44
C ARG A 321 37.59 40.95 -67.72
N GLU A 322 36.57 41.45 -68.41
CA GLU A 322 35.24 41.64 -67.80
C GLU A 322 34.58 40.30 -67.45
N ARG A 323 34.77 39.26 -68.28
CA ARG A 323 34.27 37.92 -67.98
C ARG A 323 34.96 37.30 -66.78
N ALA A 324 36.30 37.36 -66.70
CA ALA A 324 37.05 36.88 -65.54
C ALA A 324 36.69 37.64 -64.25
N ARG A 325 36.42 38.95 -64.33
CA ARG A 325 35.93 39.77 -63.22
C ARG A 325 34.52 39.35 -62.76
N ALA A 326 33.62 39.11 -63.71
CA ALA A 326 32.26 38.64 -63.42
C ALA A 326 32.28 37.24 -62.77
N ASP A 327 33.00 36.30 -63.37
CA ASP A 327 33.14 34.93 -62.87
C ASP A 327 33.77 34.92 -61.46
N ALA A 328 34.80 35.73 -61.20
CA ALA A 328 35.41 35.88 -59.87
C ALA A 328 34.56 36.70 -58.87
N ALA A 329 33.58 37.49 -59.32
CA ALA A 329 32.59 38.11 -58.44
C ALA A 329 31.53 37.10 -58.02
N VAL A 330 30.96 36.35 -58.98
CA VAL A 330 29.99 35.28 -58.73
C VAL A 330 30.57 34.23 -57.78
N LEU A 331 31.80 33.75 -58.04
CA LEU A 331 32.40 32.70 -57.21
C LEU A 331 32.62 33.12 -55.75
N ARG A 332 32.94 34.40 -55.50
CA ARG A 332 33.06 34.95 -54.14
C ARG A 332 31.70 35.09 -53.48
N GLU A 333 30.70 35.62 -54.18
CA GLU A 333 29.34 35.74 -53.66
C GLU A 333 28.72 34.36 -53.33
N GLU A 334 29.01 33.34 -54.14
CA GLU A 334 28.60 31.96 -53.87
C GLU A 334 29.33 31.36 -52.66
N ALA A 335 30.64 31.59 -52.51
CA ALA A 335 31.40 31.16 -51.34
C ALA A 335 30.94 31.87 -50.05
N GLU A 336 30.75 33.19 -50.08
CA GLU A 336 30.22 33.98 -48.96
C GLU A 336 28.81 33.53 -48.55
N ARG A 337 27.92 33.28 -49.53
CA ARG A 337 26.57 32.73 -49.26
C ARG A 337 26.62 31.32 -48.69
N HIS A 338 27.51 30.46 -49.18
CA HIS A 338 27.66 29.08 -48.69
C HIS A 338 28.23 29.04 -47.26
N LEU A 339 29.27 29.84 -46.98
CA LEU A 339 29.86 30.02 -45.65
C LEU A 339 28.82 30.54 -44.65
N ALA A 340 28.07 31.59 -45.00
CA ALA A 340 27.04 32.16 -44.15
C ALA A 340 25.91 31.16 -43.84
N GLY A 341 25.34 30.50 -44.85
CA GLY A 341 24.30 29.49 -44.66
C GLY A 341 24.79 28.25 -43.89
N THR A 342 26.08 27.92 -43.99
CA THR A 342 26.70 26.84 -43.22
C THR A 342 26.88 27.22 -41.75
N HIS A 343 27.29 28.45 -41.44
CA HIS A 343 27.33 28.96 -40.06
C HIS A 343 25.93 29.06 -39.44
N GLU A 344 24.92 29.54 -40.19
CA GLU A 344 23.53 29.57 -39.73
C GLU A 344 23.03 28.14 -39.43
N THR A 345 23.26 27.19 -40.33
CA THR A 345 22.93 25.77 -40.12
C THR A 345 23.64 25.18 -38.90
N ALA A 346 24.93 25.48 -38.72
CA ALA A 346 25.71 25.03 -37.56
C ALA A 346 25.15 25.59 -36.24
N ALA A 347 24.85 26.89 -36.20
CA ALA A 347 24.25 27.55 -35.04
C ALA A 347 22.87 26.98 -34.70
N VAL A 348 22.01 26.75 -35.70
CA VAL A 348 20.70 26.10 -35.53
C VAL A 348 20.85 24.69 -34.97
N ARG A 349 21.79 23.87 -35.47
CA ARG A 349 22.03 22.52 -34.94
C ARG A 349 22.55 22.49 -33.51
N ILE A 350 23.35 23.47 -33.10
CA ILE A 350 23.79 23.61 -31.70
C ILE A 350 22.59 24.02 -30.83
N ALA A 351 21.80 25.02 -31.24
CA ALA A 351 20.63 25.46 -30.49
C ALA A 351 19.53 24.38 -30.36
N GLU A 352 19.29 23.58 -31.41
CA GLU A 352 18.42 22.39 -31.36
C GLU A 352 18.93 21.35 -30.35
N ALA A 353 20.24 21.09 -30.32
CA ALA A 353 20.86 20.13 -29.40
C ALA A 353 20.82 20.62 -27.95
N GLU A 354 21.08 21.90 -27.70
CA GLU A 354 20.96 22.54 -26.38
C GLU A 354 19.51 22.52 -25.89
N ALA A 355 18.54 22.83 -26.77
CA ALA A 355 17.11 22.74 -26.44
C ALA A 355 16.67 21.30 -26.13
N GLY A 356 17.17 20.31 -26.88
CA GLY A 356 16.93 18.88 -26.61
C GLY A 356 17.52 18.43 -25.27
N ALA A 357 18.77 18.80 -24.99
CA ALA A 357 19.43 18.55 -23.71
C ALA A 357 18.72 19.25 -22.53
N GLN A 358 18.17 20.44 -22.75
CA GLN A 358 17.38 21.17 -21.76
C GLN A 358 16.03 20.49 -21.48
N ALA A 359 15.30 20.09 -22.53
CA ALA A 359 14.02 19.38 -22.40
C ALA A 359 14.19 18.04 -21.70
N LEU A 360 15.25 17.28 -22.02
CA LEU A 360 15.55 16.00 -21.36
C LEU A 360 15.82 16.18 -19.86
N ARG A 361 16.64 17.19 -19.48
CA ARG A 361 16.90 17.50 -18.06
C ARG A 361 15.64 17.96 -17.32
N GLN A 362 14.73 18.70 -17.98
CA GLN A 362 13.43 19.07 -17.42
C GLN A 362 12.51 17.85 -17.22
N GLN A 363 12.46 16.93 -18.19
CA GLN A 363 11.68 15.69 -18.07
C GLN A 363 12.17 14.82 -16.90
N VAL A 364 13.49 14.66 -16.75
CA VAL A 364 14.08 13.92 -15.62
C VAL A 364 13.72 14.58 -14.30
N ALA A 365 13.86 15.91 -14.18
CA ALA A 365 13.49 16.62 -12.95
C ALA A 365 12.01 16.44 -12.58
N ALA A 366 11.11 16.40 -13.57
CA ALA A 366 9.69 16.12 -13.36
C ALA A 366 9.43 14.69 -12.85
N GLU A 367 10.06 13.67 -13.45
CA GLU A 367 9.92 12.28 -13.00
C GLU A 367 10.54 12.04 -11.61
N VAL A 368 11.67 12.69 -11.28
CA VAL A 368 12.25 12.64 -9.93
C VAL A 368 11.30 13.27 -8.90
N THR A 369 10.70 14.42 -9.23
CA THR A 369 9.71 15.08 -8.36
C THR A 369 8.47 14.20 -8.16
N ARG A 370 7.99 13.55 -9.22
CA ARG A 370 6.88 12.60 -9.17
C ARG A 370 7.20 11.40 -8.27
N ALA A 371 8.36 10.78 -8.44
CA ALA A 371 8.78 9.63 -7.64
C ALA A 371 8.90 9.97 -6.13
N GLN A 372 9.27 11.20 -5.79
CA GLN A 372 9.27 11.70 -4.41
C GLN A 372 7.84 11.87 -3.86
N LEU A 373 6.92 12.42 -4.65
CA LEU A 373 5.51 12.57 -4.26
C LEU A 373 4.82 11.21 -4.09
N ASP A 374 5.05 10.25 -4.99
CA ASP A 374 4.50 8.89 -4.91
C ASP A 374 4.98 8.17 -3.62
N ALA A 375 6.26 8.37 -3.25
CA ALA A 375 6.80 7.83 -1.99
C ALA A 375 6.17 8.50 -0.76
N GLN A 376 5.98 9.82 -0.76
CA GLN A 376 5.31 10.55 0.32
C GLN A 376 3.83 10.14 0.48
N GLN A 377 3.12 9.88 -0.62
CA GLN A 377 1.74 9.38 -0.58
C GLN A 377 1.65 7.99 0.05
N ILE A 378 2.60 7.10 -0.27
CA ILE A 378 2.66 5.76 0.33
C ILE A 378 2.98 5.82 1.83
N ILE A 379 3.85 6.73 2.26
CA ILE A 379 4.13 7.00 3.68
C ILE A 379 2.86 7.52 4.38
N GLY A 380 2.20 8.54 3.82
CA GLY A 380 0.99 9.13 4.38
C GLY A 380 -0.17 8.14 4.52
N ALA A 381 -0.42 7.34 3.48
CA ALA A 381 -1.44 6.29 3.51
C ALA A 381 -1.12 5.19 4.54
N ALA A 382 0.16 4.85 4.73
CA ALA A 382 0.57 3.88 5.74
C ALA A 382 0.39 4.42 7.18
N HIS A 383 0.69 5.69 7.43
CA HIS A 383 0.40 6.34 8.71
C HIS A 383 -1.10 6.39 8.99
N GLN A 384 -1.93 6.81 8.02
CA GLN A 384 -3.38 6.83 8.19
C GLN A 384 -3.93 5.44 8.57
N GLN A 385 -3.48 4.38 7.90
CA GLN A 385 -3.87 3.01 8.24
C GLN A 385 -3.40 2.55 9.63
N ALA A 386 -2.24 3.04 10.10
CA ALA A 386 -1.78 2.76 11.45
C ALA A 386 -2.62 3.50 12.50
N ASP A 387 -2.96 4.77 12.27
CA ASP A 387 -3.83 5.54 13.15
C ASP A 387 -5.26 4.96 13.21
N GLU A 388 -5.80 4.52 12.06
CA GLU A 388 -7.09 3.79 11.99
C GLU A 388 -7.07 2.51 12.84
N LEU A 389 -6.01 1.69 12.74
CA LEU A 389 -5.83 0.49 13.56
C LEU A 389 -5.71 0.80 15.05
N ARG A 390 -5.00 1.88 15.42
CA ARG A 390 -4.81 2.30 16.82
C ARG A 390 -6.09 2.85 17.44
N ILE A 391 -6.88 3.61 16.68
CA ILE A 391 -8.19 4.10 17.10
C ILE A 391 -9.15 2.93 17.33
N GLU A 392 -9.18 1.94 16.44
CA GLU A 392 -10.04 0.76 16.58
C GLU A 392 -9.59 -0.12 17.76
N ALA A 393 -8.28 -0.35 17.96
CA ALA A 393 -7.76 -1.05 19.14
C ALA A 393 -8.08 -0.33 20.46
N ALA A 394 -8.01 1.02 20.48
CA ALA A 394 -8.39 1.82 21.64
C ALA A 394 -9.91 1.75 21.93
N ARG A 395 -10.74 1.71 20.89
CA ARG A 395 -12.19 1.52 21.01
C ARG A 395 -12.54 0.13 21.55
N GLN A 396 -11.87 -0.91 21.06
CA GLN A 396 -12.06 -2.28 21.53
C GLN A 396 -11.66 -2.42 23.01
N ARG A 397 -10.52 -1.83 23.43
CA ARG A 397 -10.14 -1.69 24.85
C ARG A 397 -11.26 -1.09 25.69
N GLU A 398 -11.80 0.06 25.27
CA GLU A 398 -12.84 0.76 26.04
C GLU A 398 -14.14 -0.07 26.12
N GLN A 399 -14.52 -0.75 25.04
CA GLN A 399 -15.69 -1.63 25.04
C GLN A 399 -15.51 -2.80 26.02
N THR A 400 -14.44 -3.58 25.92
CA THR A 400 -14.27 -4.76 26.80
C THR A 400 -14.01 -4.37 28.26
N ALA A 401 -13.44 -3.19 28.51
CA ALA A 401 -13.35 -2.64 29.87
C ALA A 401 -14.74 -2.38 30.47
N ARG A 402 -15.65 -1.73 29.72
CA ARG A 402 -17.04 -1.50 30.16
C ARG A 402 -17.81 -2.82 30.35
N GLU A 403 -17.68 -3.77 29.43
CA GLU A 403 -18.31 -5.10 29.55
C GLU A 403 -17.84 -5.86 30.80
N ALA A 404 -16.57 -5.68 31.20
CA ALA A 404 -16.04 -6.24 32.43
C ALA A 404 -16.50 -5.48 33.69
N GLU A 405 -16.63 -4.15 33.64
CA GLU A 405 -17.21 -3.35 34.72
C GLU A 405 -18.69 -3.71 34.96
N ASP A 406 -19.48 -3.85 33.90
CA ASP A 406 -20.89 -4.29 33.95
C ASP A 406 -21.01 -5.71 34.55
N LEU A 407 -20.12 -6.65 34.17
CA LEU A 407 -20.08 -8.00 34.74
C LEU A 407 -19.79 -7.97 36.25
N VAL A 408 -18.82 -7.16 36.68
CA VAL A 408 -18.48 -7.00 38.11
C VAL A 408 -19.59 -6.29 38.88
N ALA A 409 -20.27 -5.31 38.28
CA ALA A 409 -21.42 -4.65 38.87
C ALA A 409 -22.60 -5.61 39.06
N ALA A 410 -22.91 -6.43 38.06
CA ALA A 410 -23.95 -7.46 38.15
C ALA A 410 -23.64 -8.48 39.27
N ALA A 411 -22.40 -9.00 39.32
CA ALA A 411 -21.96 -9.93 40.36
C ALA A 411 -22.04 -9.34 41.77
N ARG A 412 -21.77 -8.04 41.94
CA ARG A 412 -21.94 -7.32 43.23
C ARG A 412 -23.40 -7.19 43.63
N VAL A 413 -24.30 -6.86 42.71
CA VAL A 413 -25.74 -6.76 42.98
C VAL A 413 -26.32 -8.13 43.36
N GLU A 414 -25.87 -9.20 42.70
CA GLU A 414 -26.24 -10.57 43.07
C GLU A 414 -25.69 -10.96 44.44
N LEU A 415 -24.41 -10.67 44.74
CA LEU A 415 -23.81 -10.87 46.07
C LEU A 415 -24.60 -10.15 47.17
N GLU A 416 -24.96 -8.87 46.98
CA GLU A 416 -25.78 -8.14 47.96
C GLU A 416 -27.18 -8.75 48.12
N GLY A 417 -27.75 -9.32 47.06
CA GLY A 417 -29.02 -10.05 47.11
C GLY A 417 -28.88 -11.36 47.91
N LEU A 418 -27.81 -12.11 47.68
CA LEU A 418 -27.48 -13.34 48.42
C LEU A 418 -27.16 -13.04 49.89
N GLN A 419 -26.44 -11.97 50.19
CA GLN A 419 -26.14 -11.53 51.57
C GLN A 419 -27.41 -11.09 52.30
N ARG A 420 -28.26 -10.24 51.69
CA ARG A 420 -29.56 -9.88 52.29
C ARG A 420 -30.45 -11.09 52.52
N ARG A 421 -30.43 -12.08 51.61
CA ARG A 421 -31.16 -13.35 51.79
C ARG A 421 -30.56 -14.23 52.89
N ARG A 422 -29.23 -14.31 53.01
CA ARG A 422 -28.53 -14.96 54.12
C ARG A 422 -28.93 -14.32 55.45
N ASP A 423 -28.89 -12.99 55.53
CA ASP A 423 -29.13 -12.26 56.77
C ASP A 423 -30.59 -12.36 57.21
N ALA A 424 -31.55 -12.29 56.27
CA ALA A 424 -32.95 -12.59 56.54
C ALA A 424 -33.15 -14.05 57.00
N ILE A 425 -32.48 -15.04 56.39
CA ILE A 425 -32.53 -16.44 56.86
C ILE A 425 -31.89 -16.60 58.24
N VAL A 426 -30.83 -15.85 58.56
CA VAL A 426 -30.20 -15.86 59.90
C VAL A 426 -31.13 -15.21 60.94
N GLU A 427 -31.85 -14.14 60.59
CA GLU A 427 -32.86 -13.52 61.45
C GLU A 427 -34.08 -14.44 61.65
N GLU A 428 -34.60 -15.07 60.58
CA GLU A 428 -35.67 -16.08 60.66
C GLU A 428 -35.25 -17.29 61.51
N LEU A 429 -34.06 -17.84 61.30
CA LEU A 429 -33.53 -18.94 62.11
C LEU A 429 -33.21 -18.52 63.55
N GLY A 430 -32.79 -17.28 63.79
CA GLY A 430 -32.58 -16.70 65.12
C GLY A 430 -33.89 -16.51 65.86
N GLY A 431 -34.93 -16.02 65.18
CA GLY A 431 -36.30 -15.90 65.69
C GLY A 431 -36.91 -17.28 65.97
N LEU A 432 -36.75 -18.25 65.07
CA LEU A 432 -37.15 -19.64 65.28
C LEU A 432 -36.41 -20.29 66.44
N SER A 433 -35.10 -20.04 66.59
CA SER A 433 -34.31 -20.51 67.73
C SER A 433 -34.79 -19.89 69.04
N GLY A 434 -35.04 -18.58 69.07
CA GLY A 434 -35.62 -17.89 70.23
C GLY A 434 -37.04 -18.38 70.58
N VAL A 435 -37.86 -18.69 69.58
CA VAL A 435 -39.18 -19.31 69.77
C VAL A 435 -39.05 -20.75 70.28
N ILE A 436 -38.07 -21.53 69.80
CA ILE A 436 -37.76 -22.85 70.34
C ILE A 436 -37.30 -22.75 71.80
N SER A 437 -36.46 -21.78 72.16
CA SER A 437 -36.06 -21.53 73.56
C SER A 437 -37.19 -20.99 74.43
N ALA A 438 -38.19 -20.29 73.86
CA ALA A 438 -39.37 -19.82 74.59
C ALA A 438 -40.46 -20.90 74.74
N LEU A 439 -40.47 -21.90 73.85
CA LEU A 439 -41.32 -23.10 73.94
C LEU A 439 -40.63 -24.25 74.71
N ALA A 440 -39.31 -24.20 74.89
CA ALA A 440 -38.58 -25.02 75.83
C ALA A 440 -38.94 -24.60 77.25
N VAL A 441 -39.90 -25.32 77.85
CA VAL A 441 -40.26 -25.16 79.26
C VAL A 441 -39.02 -25.36 80.12
N PRO A 442 -38.66 -24.43 81.03
CA PRO A 442 -37.58 -24.65 81.97
C PRO A 442 -37.89 -25.83 82.87
N GLU A 443 -37.08 -26.89 82.82
CA GLU A 443 -37.11 -27.93 83.84
C GLU A 443 -36.70 -27.29 85.20
N PRO A 444 -37.39 -27.63 86.31
CA PRO A 444 -36.99 -27.15 87.63
C PRO A 444 -35.63 -27.75 88.00
N GLU A 445 -34.70 -26.91 88.47
CA GLU A 445 -33.32 -27.30 88.76
C GLU A 445 -33.24 -28.47 89.77
N HIS A 446 -32.94 -29.68 89.28
CA HIS A 446 -32.45 -30.76 90.13
C HIS A 446 -30.93 -30.62 90.31
N PRO A 447 -30.43 -30.37 91.55
CA PRO A 447 -29.02 -30.02 91.78
C PRO A 447 -28.11 -31.25 91.66
N LEU A 448 -27.64 -31.53 90.45
CA LEU A 448 -26.64 -32.58 90.21
C LEU A 448 -25.24 -32.12 90.64
N VAL A 449 -24.78 -32.73 91.73
CA VAL A 449 -23.50 -32.49 92.42
C VAL A 449 -22.33 -32.37 91.44
N SER A 450 -21.62 -31.23 91.51
CA SER A 450 -20.40 -30.98 90.75
C SER A 450 -19.36 -32.06 90.99
N ARG A 451 -18.95 -32.76 89.91
CA ARG A 451 -17.72 -33.56 89.91
C ARG A 451 -16.71 -32.92 88.96
N SER A 452 -15.78 -32.19 89.55
CA SER A 452 -14.61 -31.64 88.86
C SER A 452 -13.70 -32.77 88.36
N SER A 453 -13.60 -32.93 87.05
CA SER A 453 -12.55 -33.74 86.41
C SER A 453 -11.89 -32.94 85.29
N THR A 454 -11.05 -31.99 85.67
CA THR A 454 -10.26 -31.15 84.76
C THR A 454 -9.28 -32.01 83.95
N PRO A 455 -9.36 -32.03 82.60
CA PRO A 455 -8.31 -32.59 81.77
C PRO A 455 -7.26 -31.49 81.48
N PRO A 456 -6.00 -31.63 81.90
CA PRO A 456 -4.96 -30.68 81.55
C PRO A 456 -4.51 -30.87 80.10
N THR A 457 -4.36 -29.75 79.39
CA THR A 457 -3.61 -29.61 78.14
C THR A 457 -3.02 -28.19 78.08
N PRO A 458 -1.91 -27.95 77.35
CA PRO A 458 -0.92 -28.88 76.82
C PRO A 458 0.41 -28.81 77.61
N GLU A 459 1.43 -29.56 77.19
CA GLU A 459 2.83 -29.28 77.52
C GLU A 459 3.67 -29.24 76.22
N ASP A 460 4.70 -28.41 76.20
CA ASP A 460 5.35 -27.87 75.00
C ASP A 460 6.54 -28.69 74.44
N ALA A 461 6.95 -28.28 73.23
CA ALA A 461 8.32 -28.30 72.69
C ALA A 461 8.93 -29.62 72.16
N PRO A 462 10.01 -29.55 71.35
CA PRO A 462 10.61 -28.37 70.69
C PRO A 462 10.55 -28.39 69.14
#